data_AF-A0A923YB22-F1
#
_entry.id   AF-A0A923YB22-F1
#
_cell.length_a   1.000
_cell.length_b   1.000
_cell.length_c   1.000
_cell.angle_alpha   90.00
_cell.angle_beta   90.00
_cell.angle_gamma   90.00
#
_symmetry.space_group_name_H-M   'P 1'
#
loop_
_entity.id
_entity.type
_entity.pdbx_description
1 polymer ?
#
loop_
_entity_poly.entity_id
_entity_poly.type
_entity_poly.pdbx_seq_one_letter_code
_entity_poly.pdbx_strand_id
1 'polypeptide(L)' 'MLSRTADHLFWMARYMERAENTARMLDVNYQASLLPQSADAAEKGWRGLLGISELTDDYVKHHGAVTPRAVIDYMVSDA' A
#
# COMPACT_ATOMS: atom_id res chain seq x y z
N MET A 1 -36.47 1.29 2.62
CA MET A 1 -35.63 0.91 1.45
C MET A 1 -34.50 1.91 1.16
N LEU A 2 -34.65 3.22 1.39
CA LEU A 2 -33.56 4.22 1.26
C LEU A 2 -32.34 3.95 2.17
N SER A 3 -32.56 3.40 3.37
CA SER A 3 -31.49 3.15 4.34
C SER A 3 -30.44 2.13 3.86
N ARG A 4 -30.84 1.09 3.10
CA ARG A 4 -29.90 0.05 2.64
C ARG A 4 -29.02 0.55 1.48
N THR A 5 -29.61 1.29 0.55
CA THR A 5 -28.84 1.92 -0.54
C THR A 5 -27.87 2.97 0.01
N ALA A 6 -28.31 3.78 0.98
CA ALA A 6 -27.44 4.75 1.65
C ALA A 6 -26.27 4.07 2.38
N ASP A 7 -26.51 2.96 3.07
CA ASP A 7 -25.47 2.15 3.72
C ASP A 7 -24.46 1.58 2.72
N HIS A 8 -24.93 1.01 1.60
CA HIS A 8 -24.04 0.52 0.55
C HIS A 8 -23.18 1.62 -0.08
N LEU A 9 -23.75 2.80 -0.34
CA LEU A 9 -23.01 3.93 -0.87
C LEU A 9 -21.97 4.46 0.12
N PHE A 10 -22.30 4.49 1.41
CA PHE A 10 -21.37 4.89 2.47
C PHE A 10 -20.15 3.98 2.51
N TRP A 11 -20.35 2.66 2.55
CA TRP A 11 -19.24 1.70 2.56
C TRP A 11 -18.44 1.73 1.27
N MET A 12 -19.10 1.83 0.11
CA MET A 12 -18.41 1.94 -1.17
C MET A 12 -17.50 3.18 -1.23
N ALA A 13 -17.99 4.34 -0.79
CA ALA A 13 -17.20 5.57 -0.75
C ALA A 13 -15.99 5.42 0.19
N ARG A 14 -16.18 4.85 1.38
CA ARG A 14 -15.09 4.55 2.33
C ARG A 14 -14.04 3.61 1.75
N TYR A 15 -14.46 2.54 1.05
CA TYR A 15 -13.52 1.61 0.43
C TYR A 15 -12.78 2.24 -0.75
N MET A 16 -13.46 3.09 -1.53
CA MET A 16 -12.85 3.84 -2.62
C MET A 16 -11.80 4.82 -2.10
N GLU A 17 -12.11 5.58 -1.06
CA GLU A 17 -11.15 6.50 -0.40
C GLU A 17 -9.93 5.73 0.14
N ARG A 18 -10.14 4.57 0.78
CA ARG A 18 -9.06 3.72 1.27
C ARG A 18 -8.17 3.20 0.13
N ALA A 19 -8.79 2.75 -0.97
CA ALA A 19 -8.06 2.27 -2.14
C ALA A 19 -7.24 3.40 -2.78
N GLU A 20 -7.83 4.59 -2.94
CA GLU A 20 -7.12 5.77 -3.46
C GLU A 20 -5.95 6.18 -2.56
N ASN A 21 -6.15 6.19 -1.23
CA ASN A 21 -5.09 6.51 -0.30
C ASN A 21 -3.92 5.54 -0.41
N THR A 22 -4.20 4.24 -0.53
CA THR A 22 -3.18 3.19 -0.70
C THR A 22 -2.42 3.37 -2.01
N ALA A 23 -3.14 3.59 -3.12
CA ALA A 23 -2.53 3.84 -4.43
C ALA A 23 -1.63 5.09 -4.41
N ARG A 24 -2.07 6.16 -3.75
CA ARG A 24 -1.28 7.40 -3.62
C ARG A 24 0.01 7.18 -2.83
N MET A 25 -0.04 6.41 -1.74
CA MET A 25 1.16 6.07 -0.97
C MET A 25 2.16 5.25 -1.79
N LEU A 26 1.65 4.26 -2.55
CA LEU A 26 2.46 3.44 -3.45
C LEU A 26 3.11 4.28 -4.56
N ASP A 27 2.35 5.17 -5.22
CA ASP A 27 2.88 6.02 -6.28
C ASP A 27 3.98 6.96 -5.75
N VAL A 28 3.75 7.65 -4.64
CA VAL A 28 4.76 8.55 -4.05
C VAL A 28 6.03 7.78 -3.69
N ASN A 29 5.92 6.59 -3.08
CA ASN A 29 7.10 5.79 -2.74
C ASN A 29 7.83 5.29 -4.00
N TYR A 30 7.06 4.89 -5.01
CA TYR A 30 7.60 4.48 -6.30
C TYR A 30 8.37 5.62 -6.97
N GLN A 31 7.77 6.80 -7.13
CA GLN A 31 8.45 7.97 -7.68
C GLN A 31 9.69 8.34 -6.88
N ALA A 32 9.61 8.32 -5.54
CA ALA A 32 10.75 8.58 -4.67
C ALA A 32 11.87 7.58 -4.90
N SER A 33 11.57 6.29 -5.11
CA SER A 33 12.57 5.24 -5.37
C SER A 33 13.32 5.40 -6.70
N LEU A 34 12.76 6.14 -7.66
CA LEU A 34 13.38 6.40 -8.96
C LEU A 34 14.40 7.55 -8.92
N LEU A 35 14.41 8.35 -7.85
CA LEU A 35 15.38 9.43 -7.68
C LEU A 35 16.80 8.86 -7.48
N PRO A 36 17.86 9.58 -7.89
CA PRO A 36 19.24 9.12 -7.71
C PRO A 36 19.57 8.83 -6.23
N GLN A 37 19.70 7.55 -5.90
CA GLN A 37 20.00 7.06 -4.55
C GLN A 37 20.59 5.65 -4.60
N SER A 38 21.08 5.14 -3.48
CA SER A 38 21.54 3.75 -3.37
C SER A 38 20.35 2.79 -3.34
N ALA A 39 20.57 1.54 -3.78
CA ALA A 39 19.55 0.49 -3.69
C ALA A 39 19.08 0.26 -2.24
N ASP A 40 19.99 0.35 -1.26
CA ASP A 40 19.67 0.25 0.17
C ASP A 40 18.77 1.39 0.66
N ALA A 41 18.98 2.63 0.19
CA ALA A 41 18.13 3.76 0.53
C ALA A 41 16.71 3.59 -0.05
N ALA A 42 16.60 3.14 -1.30
CA ALA A 42 15.32 2.84 -1.91
C ALA A 42 14.59 1.71 -1.16
N GLU A 43 15.28 0.61 -0.83
CA GLU A 43 14.70 -0.49 -0.05
C GLU A 43 14.21 -0.04 1.33
N LYS A 44 14.95 0.82 2.03
CA LYS A 44 14.52 1.42 3.30
C LYS A 44 13.23 2.21 3.14
N GLY A 45 13.04 2.91 2.03
CA GLY A 45 11.78 3.59 1.70
C GLY A 45 10.59 2.62 1.63
N TRP A 46 10.76 1.47 0.99
CA TRP A 46 9.74 0.43 0.91
C TRP A 46 9.47 -0.26 2.24
N ARG A 47 10.51 -0.53 3.04
CA ARG A 47 10.35 -1.01 4.43
C ARG A 47 9.60 0.00 5.30
N GLY A 48 9.90 1.30 5.13
CA GLY A 48 9.20 2.37 5.82
C GLY A 48 7.71 2.42 5.48
N LEU A 49 7.36 2.22 4.21
CA LEU A 49 5.96 2.14 3.77
C LEU A 49 5.20 0.99 4.45
N LEU A 50 5.80 -0.21 4.48
CA LEU A 50 5.24 -1.36 5.20
C LEU A 50 5.12 -1.08 6.71
N GLY A 51 6.08 -0.37 7.30
CA GLY A 51 6.07 0.00 8.71
C GLY A 51 4.94 0.96 9.07
N ILE A 52 4.76 2.03 8.31
CA ILE A 52 3.69 3.02 8.53
C ILE A 52 2.30 2.41 8.34
N SER A 53 2.20 1.39 7.48
CA SER A 53 0.95 0.67 7.23
C SER A 53 0.71 -0.46 8.25
N GLU A 54 1.63 -0.70 9.20
CA GLU A 54 1.61 -1.83 10.14
C GLU A 54 1.59 -3.21 9.47
N LEU A 55 2.10 -3.31 8.24
CA LEU A 55 2.08 -4.53 7.42
C LEU A 55 3.41 -5.29 7.41
N THR A 56 4.42 -4.82 8.14
CA THR A 56 5.78 -5.40 8.08
C THR A 56 5.80 -6.87 8.47
N ASP A 57 5.17 -7.22 9.60
CA ASP A 57 5.18 -8.59 10.11
C ASP A 57 4.38 -9.55 9.23
N ASP A 58 3.28 -9.06 8.63
CA ASP A 58 2.44 -9.85 7.76
C ASP A 58 3.13 -10.10 6.40
N TYR A 59 3.70 -9.05 5.82
CA TYR A 59 4.50 -9.14 4.61
C TYR A 59 5.63 -10.16 4.76
N VAL A 60 6.38 -10.14 5.86
CA VAL A 60 7.51 -11.07 6.09
C VAL A 60 7.05 -12.53 6.23
N LYS A 61 5.81 -12.79 6.66
CA LYS A 61 5.28 -14.17 6.73
C LYS A 61 4.97 -14.73 5.35
N HIS A 62 4.49 -13.90 4.44
CA HIS A 62 3.98 -14.32 3.13
C HIS A 62 4.98 -14.06 1.99
N HIS A 63 5.90 -13.12 2.17
CA HIS A 63 6.87 -12.66 1.18
C HIS A 63 8.29 -12.59 1.76
N GLY A 64 9.28 -12.64 0.88
CA GLY A 64 10.70 -12.60 1.24
C GLY A 64 11.32 -11.21 1.07
N ALA A 65 12.05 -11.04 -0.03
CA ALA A 65 12.80 -9.81 -0.29
C ALA A 65 11.88 -8.60 -0.51
N VAL A 66 12.19 -7.50 0.18
CA VAL A 66 11.49 -6.22 0.02
C VAL A 66 11.95 -5.59 -1.30
N THR A 67 11.14 -5.74 -2.33
CA THR A 67 11.35 -5.12 -3.64
C THR A 67 10.12 -4.28 -4.00
N PRO A 68 10.28 -3.20 -4.80
CA PRO A 68 9.16 -2.36 -5.21
C PRO A 68 7.97 -3.18 -5.73
N ARG A 69 8.26 -4.12 -6.63
CA ARG A 69 7.24 -4.98 -7.25
C ARG A 69 6.53 -5.86 -6.23
N ALA A 70 7.28 -6.55 -5.38
CA ALA A 70 6.67 -7.47 -4.41
C ALA A 70 5.82 -6.72 -3.37
N VAL A 71 6.22 -5.50 -2.96
CA VAL A 71 5.43 -4.66 -2.05
C VAL A 71 4.17 -4.15 -2.72
N ILE A 72 4.23 -3.71 -3.98
CA ILE A 72 3.06 -3.30 -4.75
C ILE A 72 2.09 -4.46 -4.91
N ASP A 73 2.57 -5.62 -5.35
CA ASP A 73 1.74 -6.81 -5.58
C ASP A 73 1.02 -7.22 -4.29
N TYR A 74 1.72 -7.24 -3.16
CA TYR A 74 1.13 -7.53 -1.85
C TYR A 74 0.09 -6.49 -1.40
N MET A 75 0.43 -5.19 -1.45
CA MET A 75 -0.47 -4.13 -0.94
C MET A 75 -1.74 -3.95 -1.79
N VAL A 76 -1.74 -4.42 -3.04
CA VAL A 76 -2.91 -4.39 -3.93
C VAL A 76 -3.77 -5.64 -3.79
N SER A 77 -3.18 -6.79 -3.48
CA SER A 77 -3.85 -8.10 -3.56
C SER A 77 -4.21 -8.71 -2.21
N ASP A 78 -3.30 -8.58 -1.24
CA ASP A 78 -3.27 -9.43 -0.05
C ASP A 78 -3.44 -8.64 1.27
N ALA A 79 -3.10 -7.35 1.28
CA ALA A 79 -3.11 -6.49 2.47
C ALA A 79 -4.50 -6.01 2.95
#